data_AF-A0A7S4HQE8-F1
#
_entry.id   AF-A0A7S4HQE8-F1
#
_cell.length_a   1.000
_cell.length_b   1.000
_cell.length_c   1.000
_cell.angle_alpha   90.00
_cell.angle_beta   90.00
_cell.angle_gamma   90.00
#
_symmetry.space_group_name_H-M   'P 1'
#
loop_
_entity.id
_entity.type
_entity.pdbx_description
1 polymer ?
#
loop_
_entity_poly.entity_id
_entity_poly.type
_entity_poly.pdbx_seq_one_letter_code
_entity_poly.pdbx_strand_id
1 'polypeptide(L)'
;LRGSHYQNAHWDVYAPATPADTTQFIIDIPLTDVHSAAGGPLNVWPGTHRVDYQSAFGAHFGETYPQRPPAGRNHDRQYYHCYAEMEAFSAAWPNALLFTTLGDFVVRFPWTWHRGTPNLLRRSRHMLSLIFGRR
;
A
#
# COMPACT_ATOMS: atom_id res chain seq x y z
N LEU A 1 2.62 13.47 5.65
CA LEU A 1 2.97 14.88 5.96
C LEU A 1 1.68 15.69 6.04
N ARG A 2 1.66 16.84 6.73
CA ARG A 2 0.46 17.70 6.71
C ARG A 2 0.16 18.10 5.26
N GLY A 3 -1.09 17.89 4.83
CA GLY A 3 -1.50 18.16 3.46
C GLY A 3 -0.94 17.17 2.43
N SER A 4 -0.54 15.96 2.85
CA SER A 4 -0.19 14.90 1.91
C SER A 4 -1.38 14.48 1.05
N HIS A 5 -1.12 13.99 -0.15
CA HIS A 5 -2.15 13.51 -1.07
C HIS A 5 -2.47 12.03 -0.84
N TYR A 6 -3.54 11.56 -1.49
CA TYR A 6 -3.75 10.12 -1.62
C TYR A 6 -2.60 9.52 -2.41
N GLN A 7 -2.02 8.46 -1.88
CA GLN A 7 -1.25 7.56 -2.72
C GLN A 7 -2.22 6.80 -3.63
N ASN A 8 -1.73 6.40 -4.80
CA ASN A 8 -2.38 5.37 -5.57
C ASN A 8 -2.44 4.06 -4.75
N ALA A 9 -3.46 3.24 -5.00
CA ALA A 9 -3.48 1.88 -4.50
C ALA A 9 -2.28 1.12 -5.10
N HIS A 10 -1.57 0.35 -4.27
CA HIS A 10 -0.39 -0.41 -4.70
C HIS A 10 -0.09 -1.57 -3.74
N TRP A 11 0.95 -2.33 -4.09
CA TRP A 11 1.63 -3.29 -3.24
C TRP A 11 3.11 -2.90 -3.08
N ASP A 12 3.76 -3.34 -2.00
CA ASP A 12 5.17 -3.02 -1.76
C ASP A 12 6.11 -3.94 -2.54
N VAL A 13 5.78 -5.23 -2.58
CA VAL A 13 6.56 -6.29 -3.24
C VAL A 13 5.60 -7.20 -3.99
N TYR A 14 6.02 -7.72 -5.14
CA TYR A 14 5.23 -8.67 -5.91
C TYR A 14 4.88 -9.92 -5.09
N ALA A 15 3.68 -10.45 -5.33
CA ALA A 15 3.33 -11.76 -4.83
C ALA A 15 4.31 -12.80 -5.39
N PRO A 16 4.78 -13.76 -4.58
CA PRO A 16 5.61 -14.84 -5.08
C PRO A 16 4.83 -15.70 -6.07
N ALA A 17 5.51 -16.21 -7.10
CA ALA A 17 4.91 -17.09 -8.10
C ALA A 17 4.47 -18.43 -7.50
N THR A 18 5.06 -18.86 -6.38
CA THR A 18 4.71 -20.10 -5.69
C THR A 18 4.42 -19.88 -4.20
N PRO A 19 3.46 -20.62 -3.61
CA PRO A 19 3.19 -20.54 -2.17
C PRO A 19 4.37 -20.93 -1.27
N ALA A 20 5.35 -21.69 -1.77
CA ALA A 20 6.51 -22.09 -0.98
C ALA A 20 7.43 -20.90 -0.61
N ASP A 21 7.35 -19.80 -1.37
CA ASP A 21 8.11 -18.57 -1.15
C ASP A 21 7.33 -17.53 -0.28
N THR A 22 6.13 -17.85 0.22
CA THR A 22 5.24 -16.91 0.97
C THR A 22 5.66 -16.67 2.41
N THR A 23 6.96 -16.61 2.68
CA THR A 23 7.49 -16.45 4.03
C THR A 23 7.82 -15.00 4.37
N GLN A 24 7.30 -14.06 3.58
CA GLN A 24 7.47 -12.64 3.84
C GLN A 24 6.23 -12.00 4.45
N PHE A 25 6.44 -11.19 5.49
CA PHE A 25 5.39 -10.36 6.10
C PHE A 25 5.96 -9.01 6.50
N ILE A 26 5.11 -8.00 6.49
CA ILE A 26 5.39 -6.67 6.99
C ILE A 26 4.68 -6.50 8.32
N ILE A 27 5.39 -5.99 9.31
CA ILE A 27 4.81 -5.49 10.56
C ILE A 27 4.89 -3.96 10.53
N ASP A 28 3.73 -3.31 10.42
CA ASP A 28 3.58 -1.86 10.51
C ASP A 28 3.23 -1.49 11.96
N ILE A 29 4.11 -0.72 12.61
CA ILE A 29 4.00 -0.29 14.00
C ILE A 29 3.71 1.23 14.01
N PRO A 30 2.49 1.66 14.35
CA PRO A 30 2.17 3.07 14.54
C PRO A 30 3.01 3.66 15.68
N LEU A 31 3.65 4.79 15.40
CA LEU A 31 4.36 5.60 16.40
C LEU A 31 3.56 6.88 16.73
N THR A 32 2.30 6.93 16.32
CA THR A 32 1.36 8.03 16.57
C THR A 32 -0.06 7.50 16.49
N ASP A 33 -0.92 7.93 17.40
CA ASP A 33 -2.34 7.58 17.37
C ASP A 33 -3.07 8.13 16.14
N VAL A 34 -3.90 7.28 15.52
CA VAL A 34 -4.75 7.61 14.37
C VAL A 34 -6.16 7.10 14.64
N HIS A 35 -7.03 8.00 15.13
CA HIS A 35 -8.43 7.67 15.47
C HIS A 35 -9.47 8.29 14.52
N SER A 36 -9.01 8.95 13.45
CA SER A 36 -9.91 9.60 12.50
C SER A 36 -9.35 9.57 11.09
N ALA A 37 -10.24 9.62 10.10
CA ALA A 37 -9.85 9.64 8.68
C ALA A 37 -8.95 10.83 8.34
N ALA A 38 -9.13 11.97 9.02
CA ALA A 38 -8.29 13.16 8.86
C ALA A 38 -6.83 12.93 9.31
N GLY A 39 -6.57 11.93 10.16
CA GLY A 39 -5.24 11.59 10.67
C GLY A 39 -4.35 10.81 9.70
N GLY A 40 -4.84 10.50 8.50
CA GLY A 40 -4.11 9.73 7.50
C GLY A 40 -3.94 8.24 7.85
N PRO A 41 -5.01 7.50 8.20
CA PRO A 41 -4.93 6.05 8.42
C PRO A 41 -4.43 5.33 7.17
N LEU A 42 -3.83 4.16 7.36
CA LEU A 42 -3.54 3.27 6.23
C LEU A 42 -4.89 2.75 5.68
N ASN A 43 -5.10 2.86 4.37
CA ASN A 43 -6.21 2.19 3.71
C ASN A 43 -5.72 0.86 3.15
N VAL A 44 -6.40 -0.24 3.49
CA VAL A 44 -6.04 -1.58 3.04
C VAL A 44 -7.23 -2.23 2.34
N TRP A 45 -6.95 -3.15 1.43
CA TRP A 45 -7.98 -3.99 0.79
C TRP A 45 -7.82 -5.43 1.26
N PRO A 46 -8.63 -5.87 2.24
CA PRO A 46 -8.56 -7.23 2.75
C PRO A 46 -8.75 -8.27 1.64
N GLY A 47 -7.99 -9.37 1.73
CA GLY A 47 -8.06 -10.49 0.78
C GLY A 47 -7.25 -10.31 -0.51
N THR A 48 -6.79 -9.09 -0.83
CA THR A 48 -6.05 -8.82 -2.08
C THR A 48 -4.69 -9.49 -2.17
N HIS A 49 -4.13 -9.94 -1.04
CA HIS A 49 -2.95 -10.80 -1.02
C HIS A 49 -3.15 -12.16 -1.73
N ARG A 50 -4.39 -12.50 -2.12
CA ARG A 50 -4.72 -13.72 -2.86
C ARG A 50 -5.07 -13.46 -4.33
N VAL A 51 -5.01 -12.20 -4.77
CA VAL A 51 -5.29 -11.86 -6.16
C VAL A 51 -4.25 -12.54 -7.05
N ASP A 52 -4.72 -13.27 -8.05
CA ASP A 52 -3.89 -13.68 -9.17
C ASP A 52 -3.65 -12.46 -10.06
N TYR A 53 -2.46 -11.86 -9.90
CA TYR A 53 -2.09 -10.65 -10.61
C TYR A 53 -1.95 -10.85 -12.12
N GLN A 54 -1.58 -12.06 -12.57
CA GLN A 54 -1.50 -12.34 -14.00
C GLN A 54 -2.89 -12.34 -14.62
N SER A 55 -3.88 -12.95 -13.94
CA SER A 55 -5.27 -12.91 -14.37
C SER A 55 -5.90 -11.51 -14.24
N ALA A 56 -5.58 -10.77 -13.18
CA ALA A 56 -6.14 -9.45 -12.91
C ALA A 56 -5.56 -8.35 -13.81
N PHE A 57 -4.25 -8.37 -14.06
CA PHE A 57 -3.54 -7.29 -14.74
C PHE A 57 -2.95 -7.69 -16.11
N GLY A 58 -3.07 -8.96 -16.51
CA GLY A 58 -2.82 -9.43 -17.87
C GLY A 58 -1.48 -8.98 -18.44
N ALA A 59 -1.53 -8.30 -19.59
CA ALA A 59 -0.38 -7.83 -20.36
C ALA A 59 0.54 -6.86 -19.58
N HIS A 60 0.02 -6.21 -18.53
CA HIS A 60 0.80 -5.29 -17.70
C HIS A 60 1.54 -6.01 -16.54
N PHE A 61 1.23 -7.28 -16.29
CA PHE A 61 1.91 -8.06 -15.27
C PHE A 61 3.33 -8.40 -15.71
N GLY A 62 4.34 -7.85 -15.02
CA GLY A 62 5.75 -8.00 -15.38
C GLY A 62 6.29 -6.91 -16.31
N GLU A 63 5.42 -6.04 -16.84
CA GLU A 63 5.87 -4.78 -17.44
C GLU A 63 6.33 -3.84 -16.32
N THR A 64 7.63 -3.72 -16.10
CA THR A 64 8.19 -2.51 -15.49
C THR A 64 7.77 -1.33 -16.36
N TYR A 65 6.72 -0.61 -15.95
CA TYR A 65 6.37 0.64 -16.62
C TYR A 65 7.64 1.50 -16.69
N PRO A 66 7.97 2.08 -17.86
CA PRO A 66 9.25 2.73 -18.04
C PRO A 66 9.45 3.79 -16.98
N GLN A 67 10.62 3.64 -16.38
CA GLN A 67 11.21 4.37 -15.29
C GLN A 67 10.87 5.86 -15.30
N ARG A 68 10.52 6.36 -14.12
CA ARG A 68 10.64 7.78 -13.73
C ARG A 68 9.75 8.72 -14.56
N PRO A 69 8.75 9.40 -13.96
CA PRO A 69 8.10 10.49 -14.66
C PRO A 69 9.17 11.47 -15.16
N PRO A 70 9.05 12.01 -16.39
CA PRO A 70 10.02 12.98 -16.90
C PRO A 70 10.24 14.07 -15.86
N ALA A 71 11.51 14.40 -15.62
CA ALA A 71 11.90 15.34 -14.58
C ALA A 71 11.03 16.61 -14.64
N GLY A 72 10.32 16.92 -13.55
CA GLY A 72 9.46 18.10 -13.47
C GLY A 72 7.95 17.85 -13.45
N ARG A 73 7.47 16.60 -13.53
CA ARG A 73 6.08 16.29 -13.15
C ARG A 73 6.01 15.89 -11.68
N ASN A 74 5.11 16.55 -10.96
CA ASN A 74 4.91 16.39 -9.53
C ASN A 74 4.68 14.92 -9.14
N HIS A 75 5.12 14.59 -7.93
CA HIS A 75 5.05 13.30 -7.25
C HIS A 75 3.61 12.84 -6.92
N ASP A 76 2.63 13.17 -7.77
CA ASP A 76 1.20 12.96 -7.52
C ASP A 76 0.84 11.46 -7.52
N ARG A 77 1.74 10.59 -8.00
CA ARG A 77 1.66 9.13 -7.91
C ARG A 77 2.93 8.61 -7.25
N GLN A 78 2.83 8.20 -5.99
CA GLN A 78 3.99 7.91 -5.16
C GLN A 78 4.69 6.59 -5.54
N TYR A 79 4.05 5.69 -6.29
CA TYR A 79 4.62 4.38 -6.65
C TYR A 79 4.51 4.06 -8.15
N TYR A 80 5.56 3.42 -8.68
CA TYR A 80 5.75 3.11 -10.10
C TYR A 80 4.79 2.03 -10.67
N HIS A 81 4.07 1.30 -9.80
CA HIS A 81 3.15 0.21 -10.18
C HIS A 81 1.68 0.61 -9.99
N CYS A 82 1.29 1.72 -10.61
CA CYS A 82 -0.05 2.32 -10.50
C CYS A 82 -0.85 2.20 -11.80
N TYR A 83 -1.10 0.98 -12.26
CA TYR A 83 -1.90 0.73 -13.46
C TYR A 83 -3.31 1.34 -13.30
N ALA A 84 -3.92 1.81 -14.39
CA ALA A 84 -5.27 2.38 -14.32
C ALA A 84 -6.29 1.34 -13.83
N GLU A 85 -6.02 0.08 -14.16
CA GLU A 85 -6.70 -1.13 -13.72
C GLU A 85 -6.62 -1.29 -12.20
N MET A 86 -5.47 -0.97 -11.58
CA MET A 86 -5.31 -1.07 -10.12
C MET A 86 -6.23 -0.07 -9.40
N GLU A 87 -6.29 1.17 -9.89
CA GLU A 87 -7.24 2.15 -9.36
C GLU A 87 -8.69 1.72 -9.60
N ALA A 88 -9.02 1.22 -10.80
CA ALA A 88 -10.37 0.74 -11.12
C ALA A 88 -10.80 -0.44 -10.23
N PHE A 89 -9.96 -1.45 -10.05
CA PHE A 89 -10.25 -2.59 -9.19
C PHE A 89 -10.31 -2.17 -7.72
N SER A 90 -9.37 -1.34 -7.26
CA SER A 90 -9.38 -0.88 -5.87
C SER A 90 -10.61 0.00 -5.56
N ALA A 91 -11.15 0.74 -6.52
CA ALA A 91 -12.39 1.48 -6.37
C ALA A 91 -13.63 0.55 -6.27
N ALA A 92 -13.61 -0.59 -6.96
CA ALA A 92 -14.68 -1.59 -6.92
C ALA A 92 -14.58 -2.58 -5.76
N TRP A 93 -13.40 -2.70 -5.13
CA TRP A 93 -13.13 -3.69 -4.08
C TRP A 93 -13.31 -3.11 -2.68
N PRO A 94 -13.93 -3.84 -1.72
CA PRO A 94 -14.07 -3.39 -0.34
C PRO A 94 -12.73 -3.05 0.32
N ASN A 95 -12.64 -1.87 0.94
CA ASN A 95 -11.47 -1.43 1.68
C ASN A 95 -11.80 -1.09 3.14
N ALA A 96 -10.75 -1.00 3.95
CA ALA A 96 -10.83 -0.62 5.34
C ALA A 96 -9.74 0.40 5.69
N LEU A 97 -10.14 1.45 6.40
CA LEU A 97 -9.20 2.35 7.07
C LEU A 97 -8.77 1.74 8.39
N LEU A 98 -7.47 1.63 8.60
CA LEU A 98 -6.89 1.13 9.85
C LEU A 98 -6.69 2.29 10.82
N PHE A 99 -7.59 2.37 11.80
CA PHE A 99 -7.42 3.24 12.97
C PHE A 99 -6.60 2.49 14.01
N THR A 100 -5.57 3.16 14.54
CA THR A 100 -4.57 2.53 15.39
C THR A 100 -4.21 3.41 16.57
N THR A 101 -3.86 2.79 17.69
CA THR A 101 -3.32 3.40 18.91
C THR A 101 -1.87 2.96 19.10
N LEU A 102 -1.08 3.73 19.83
CA LEU A 102 0.24 3.29 20.32
C LEU A 102 0.12 1.92 21.03
N GLY A 103 0.97 0.98 20.62
CA GLY A 103 0.95 -0.41 21.09
C GLY A 103 0.29 -1.38 20.11
N ASP A 104 -0.52 -0.89 19.17
CA ASP A 104 -1.02 -1.72 18.08
C ASP A 104 0.10 -2.09 17.09
N PHE A 105 -0.14 -3.12 16.28
CA PHE A 105 0.64 -3.41 15.09
C PHE A 105 -0.24 -4.06 14.03
N VAL A 106 0.11 -3.86 12.76
CA VAL A 106 -0.57 -4.48 11.62
C VAL A 106 0.39 -5.47 10.99
N VAL A 107 -0.01 -6.74 10.90
CA VAL A 107 0.72 -7.76 10.14
C VAL A 107 0.03 -7.96 8.80
N ARG A 108 0.79 -7.82 7.71
CA ARG A 108 0.26 -8.02 6.34
C ARG A 108 1.29 -8.67 5.43
N PHE A 109 0.81 -9.34 4.39
CA PHE A 109 1.69 -9.72 3.29
C PHE A 109 2.14 -8.47 2.52
N PRO A 110 3.40 -8.41 2.05
CA PRO A 110 3.92 -7.29 1.23
C PRO A 110 3.08 -6.99 -0.02
N TRP A 111 2.43 -8.01 -0.57
CA TRP A 111 1.58 -7.91 -1.76
C TRP A 111 0.09 -7.67 -1.45
N THR A 112 -0.25 -7.32 -0.19
CA THR A 112 -1.59 -6.83 0.13
C THR A 112 -1.74 -5.40 -0.39
N TRP A 113 -2.82 -5.14 -1.13
CA TRP A 113 -3.08 -3.80 -1.64
C TRP A 113 -3.35 -2.83 -0.50
N HIS A 114 -2.72 -1.68 -0.59
CA HIS A 114 -2.86 -0.61 0.37
C HIS A 114 -2.56 0.76 -0.25
N ARG A 115 -2.85 1.82 0.51
CA ARG A 115 -2.40 3.19 0.22
C ARG A 115 -2.33 4.03 1.47
N GLY A 116 -1.42 4.97 1.49
CA GLY A 116 -1.44 6.12 2.39
C GLY A 116 -2.58 7.07 2.03
N THR A 117 -3.27 7.55 3.06
CA THR A 117 -4.32 8.57 2.92
C THR A 117 -3.81 9.94 3.41
N PRO A 118 -4.42 11.05 2.96
CA PRO A 118 -4.06 12.40 3.40
C PRO A 118 -4.07 12.55 4.93
N ASN A 119 -2.98 13.10 5.48
CA ASN A 119 -2.98 13.61 6.85
C ASN A 119 -3.29 15.11 6.84
N LEU A 120 -4.50 15.46 7.26
CA LEU A 120 -5.01 16.83 7.31
C LEU A 120 -4.76 17.50 8.67
N LEU A 121 -4.32 16.73 9.67
CA LEU A 121 -4.01 17.24 11.00
C LEU A 121 -2.70 18.03 11.00
N ARG A 122 -2.53 18.90 12.01
CA ARG A 122 -1.31 19.70 12.19
C ARG A 122 -0.15 18.92 12.83
N ARG A 123 -0.31 17.62 13.02
CA ARG A 123 0.70 16.72 13.60
C ARG A 123 1.16 15.68 12.58
N SER A 124 2.44 15.35 12.60
CA SER A 124 2.98 14.24 11.80
C SER A 124 2.42 12.91 12.27
N ARG A 125 2.29 11.96 11.34
CA ARG A 125 1.89 10.58 11.60
C ARG A 125 3.08 9.68 11.31
N HIS A 126 3.70 9.15 12.35
CA HIS A 126 4.87 8.30 12.24
C HIS A 126 4.48 6.82 12.29
N MET A 127 5.16 6.00 11.50
CA MET A 127 4.98 4.56 11.43
C MET A 127 6.35 3.94 11.14
N LEU A 128 6.66 2.85 11.85
CA LEU A 128 7.82 2.01 11.61
C LEU A 128 7.34 0.76 10.88
N SER A 129 7.95 0.43 9.74
CA SER A 129 7.64 -0.78 8.98
C SER A 129 8.83 -1.72 8.98
N LEU A 130 8.61 -2.97 9.37
CA LEU A 130 9.62 -4.02 9.39
C LEU A 130 9.22 -5.11 8.41
N ILE A 131 10.12 -5.47 7.49
CA ILE A 131 9.90 -6.57 6.54
C ILE A 131 10.69 -7.79 7.03
N PHE A 132 9.98 -8.89 7.26
CA PHE A 132 10.56 -10.17 7.61
C PHE A 132 10.48 -11.09 6.40
N GLY A 133 11.51 -11.89 6.19
CA GLY A 133 11.55 -12.96 5.20
C GLY A 133 12.31 -14.14 5.75
N ARG A 134 11.92 -15.36 5.38
CA ARG A 134 12.71 -16.56 5.71
C ARG A 134 13.94 -16.59 4.81
N ARG A 135 15.07 -16.98 5.41
CA ARG A 135 16.32 -17.29 4.69
C ARG A 135 16.39 -18.77 4.36
#